data_AF-A0A7V5BZJ3-F1
#
_entry.id   AF-A0A7V5BZJ3-F1
#
_cell.length_a   1.000
_cell.length_b   1.000
_cell.length_c   1.000
_cell.angle_alpha   90.00
_cell.angle_beta   90.00
_cell.angle_gamma   90.00
#
_symmetry.space_group_name_H-M   'P 1'
#
loop_
_entity.id
_entity.type
_entity.pdbx_description
1 polymer ?
#
loop_
_entity_poly.entity_id
_entity_poly.type
_entity_poly.pdbx_seq_one_letter_code
_entity_poly.pdbx_strand_id
1 'polypeptide(L)'
;MSDPIARALADCAEAVAELDRRCCDPGRSPRMAELAAGIEALRDRLPTLGDEAARARFVADLEALGARVGALQVGCCAPDRLPLYARILERLTSMQRLASSARDADSS
;
A
#
# COMPACT_ATOMS: atom_id res chain seq x y z
N MET A 1 -14.42 8.46 14.38
CA MET A 1 -14.12 8.64 12.94
C MET A 1 -13.06 7.63 12.57
N SER A 2 -13.30 6.76 11.58
CA SER A 2 -12.30 5.78 11.14
C SER A 2 -11.12 6.51 10.51
N ASP A 3 -9.90 6.13 10.89
CA ASP A 3 -8.67 6.67 10.33
C ASP A 3 -8.64 6.45 8.80
N PRO A 4 -8.52 7.50 7.98
CA PRO A 4 -8.49 7.37 6.53
C PRO A 4 -7.32 6.52 6.01
N ILE A 5 -6.18 6.51 6.72
CA ILE A 5 -5.03 5.67 6.37
C ILE A 5 -5.37 4.19 6.65
N ALA A 6 -5.99 3.89 7.79
CA ALA A 6 -6.43 2.53 8.11
C ALA A 6 -7.41 1.97 7.07
N ARG A 7 -8.37 2.79 6.63
CA ARG A 7 -9.32 2.41 5.56
C ARG A 7 -8.60 2.17 4.24
N ALA A 8 -7.66 3.04 3.86
CA ALA A 8 -6.90 2.86 2.63
C ALA A 8 -6.02 1.59 2.65
N LEU A 9 -5.43 1.23 3.79
CA LEU A 9 -4.72 -0.05 3.96
C LEU A 9 -5.66 -1.25 3.81
N ALA A 10 -6.88 -1.18 4.35
CA ALA A 10 -7.89 -2.23 4.16
C ALA A 10 -8.27 -2.39 2.67
N ASP A 11 -8.52 -1.29 1.96
CA ASP A 11 -8.78 -1.29 0.52
C ASP A 11 -7.61 -1.90 -0.27
N CYS A 12 -6.36 -1.59 0.09
CA CYS A 12 -5.18 -2.19 -0.52
C CYS A 12 -5.12 -3.71 -0.29
N ALA A 13 -5.35 -4.16 0.94
CA ALA A 13 -5.33 -5.59 1.28
C ALA A 13 -6.39 -6.37 0.49
N GLU A 14 -7.60 -5.83 0.38
CA GLU A 14 -8.68 -6.42 -0.43
C GLU A 14 -8.29 -6.53 -1.91
N ALA A 15 -7.72 -5.46 -2.48
CA ALA A 15 -7.30 -5.44 -3.88
C ALA A 15 -6.14 -6.42 -4.15
N VAL A 16 -5.19 -6.56 -3.23
CA VAL A 16 -4.11 -7.56 -3.33
C VAL A 16 -4.66 -8.97 -3.24
N ALA A 17 -5.60 -9.25 -2.33
CA ALA A 17 -6.23 -10.56 -2.22
C ALA A 17 -7.05 -10.93 -3.48
N GLU A 18 -7.72 -9.96 -4.10
CA GLU A 18 -8.40 -10.14 -5.39
C GLU A 18 -7.39 -10.42 -6.52
N LEU A 19 -6.28 -9.69 -6.57
CA LEU A 19 -5.20 -9.91 -7.54
C LEU A 19 -4.59 -11.31 -7.41
N ASP A 20 -4.32 -11.76 -6.18
CA ASP A 20 -3.74 -13.07 -5.91
C ASP A 20 -4.67 -14.20 -6.35
N ARG A 21 -5.96 -14.14 -5.96
CA ARG A 21 -6.98 -15.12 -6.38
C ARG A 21 -7.14 -15.23 -7.90
N ARG A 22 -6.94 -14.13 -8.61
CA ARG A 22 -7.08 -14.09 -10.08
C ARG A 22 -5.77 -14.31 -10.81
N CYS A 23 -4.64 -14.38 -10.09
CA CYS A 23 -3.35 -14.54 -10.74
C CYS A 23 -3.23 -15.94 -11.35
N CYS A 24 -2.86 -16.00 -12.64
CA CYS A 24 -2.66 -17.25 -13.36
C CYS A 24 -1.20 -17.74 -13.35
N ASP A 25 -0.31 -17.00 -12.67
CA ASP A 25 1.14 -17.24 -12.64
C ASP A 25 1.57 -17.69 -11.23
N PRO A 26 1.95 -18.97 -11.04
CA PRO A 26 2.39 -19.48 -9.74
C PRO A 26 3.61 -18.74 -9.18
N GLY A 27 4.47 -18.19 -10.04
CA GLY A 27 5.66 -17.42 -9.64
C GLY A 27 5.33 -16.03 -9.07
N ARG A 28 4.09 -15.56 -9.22
CA ARG A 28 3.62 -14.30 -8.62
C ARG A 28 3.00 -14.47 -7.25
N SER A 29 2.52 -15.65 -6.90
CA SER A 29 1.91 -15.89 -5.59
C SER A 29 2.85 -15.53 -4.42
N PRO A 30 4.17 -15.84 -4.45
CA PRO A 30 5.10 -15.37 -3.41
C PRO A 30 5.21 -13.84 -3.35
N ARG A 31 5.25 -13.16 -4.50
CA ARG A 31 5.36 -11.70 -4.56
C ARG A 31 4.07 -11.00 -4.11
N MET A 32 2.91 -11.61 -4.34
CA MET A 32 1.63 -11.14 -3.83
C MET A 32 1.53 -11.35 -2.31
N ALA A 33 2.02 -12.48 -1.79
CA ALA A 33 2.12 -12.71 -0.35
C ALA A 33 3.06 -11.70 0.32
N GLU A 34 4.19 -11.36 -0.31
CA GLU A 34 5.09 -10.30 0.17
C GLU A 34 4.43 -8.92 0.18
N LEU A 35 3.61 -8.59 -0.83
CA LEU A 35 2.81 -7.37 -0.84
C LEU A 35 1.79 -7.34 0.30
N ALA A 36 1.05 -8.43 0.49
CA ALA A 36 0.08 -8.55 1.57
C ALA A 36 0.74 -8.38 2.95
N ALA A 37 1.87 -9.06 3.17
CA ALA A 37 2.65 -8.92 4.40
C ALA A 37 3.17 -7.48 4.61
N GLY A 38 3.55 -6.78 3.53
CA GLY A 38 3.94 -5.37 3.60
C GLY A 38 2.79 -4.45 4.02
N ILE A 39 1.57 -4.71 3.54
CA ILE A 39 0.37 -3.94 3.94
C ILE A 39 0.03 -4.18 5.42
N GLU A 40 0.10 -5.43 5.89
CA GLU A 40 -0.12 -5.74 7.31
C GLU A 40 0.94 -5.07 8.20
N ALA A 41 2.21 -5.11 7.81
CA ALA A 41 3.27 -4.43 8.57
C ALA A 41 3.07 -2.91 8.65
N LEU A 42 2.51 -2.28 7.61
CA LEU A 42 2.12 -0.87 7.67
C LEU A 42 0.94 -0.64 8.62
N ARG A 43 -0.04 -1.54 8.63
CA ARG A 43 -1.19 -1.47 9.54
C ARG A 43 -0.75 -1.53 11.00
N ASP A 44 0.19 -2.41 11.33
CA ASP A 44 0.73 -2.54 12.69
C ASP A 44 1.48 -1.28 13.16
N ARG A 45 1.96 -0.45 12.22
CA ARG A 45 2.66 0.81 12.52
C ARG A 45 1.73 2.01 12.70
N LEU A 46 0.45 1.90 12.34
CA LEU A 46 -0.52 3.00 12.49
C LEU A 46 -0.52 3.65 13.88
N PRO A 47 -0.50 2.89 15.00
CA PRO A 47 -0.52 3.48 16.34
C PRO A 47 0.70 4.36 16.64
N THR A 48 1.79 4.21 15.88
CA THR A 48 3.06 4.92 16.09
C THR A 48 3.20 6.17 15.22
N LEU A 49 2.23 6.48 14.34
CA LEU A 49 2.34 7.60 13.39
C LEU A 49 2.37 9.00 14.03
N GLY A 50 2.11 9.11 15.33
CA GLY A 50 2.33 10.34 16.09
C GLY A 50 3.80 10.70 16.28
N ASP A 51 4.71 9.74 16.14
CA ASP A 51 6.16 9.97 16.18
C ASP A 51 6.70 10.34 14.79
N GLU A 52 7.54 11.38 14.71
CA GLU A 52 8.04 11.88 13.44
C GLU A 52 8.92 10.85 12.71
N ALA A 53 9.78 10.12 13.44
CA ALA A 53 10.67 9.12 12.84
C ALA A 53 9.86 7.91 12.34
N ALA A 54 8.86 7.48 13.11
CA ALA A 54 7.92 6.43 12.72
C ALA A 54 7.11 6.82 11.48
N ARG A 55 6.64 8.07 11.42
CA ARG A 55 5.92 8.62 10.25
C ARG A 55 6.81 8.69 9.01
N ALA A 56 8.05 9.16 9.14
CA ALA A 56 9.00 9.18 8.03
C ALA A 56 9.29 7.75 7.53
N ARG A 57 9.43 6.79 8.45
CA ARG A 57 9.61 5.38 8.10
C ARG A 57 8.37 4.80 7.40
N PHE A 58 7.18 5.12 7.87
CA PHE A 58 5.93 4.70 7.26
C PHE A 58 5.81 5.20 5.81
N VAL A 59 6.17 6.46 5.56
CA VAL A 59 6.21 7.02 4.19
C VAL A 59 7.22 6.28 3.30
N ALA A 60 8.43 6.01 3.79
CA ALA A 60 9.43 5.26 3.02
C ALA A 60 8.97 3.83 2.73
N ASP A 61 8.29 3.17 3.68
CA ASP A 61 7.74 1.84 3.48
C ASP A 61 6.58 1.85 2.45
N LEU A 62 5.74 2.89 2.43
CA LEU A 62 4.71 3.08 1.40
C LEU A 62 5.32 3.21 -0.01
N GLU A 63 6.40 3.98 -0.16
CA GLU A 63 7.11 4.13 -1.43
C GLU A 63 7.70 2.79 -1.92
N ALA A 64 8.35 2.05 -1.02
CA ALA A 64 8.89 0.74 -1.32
C ALA A 64 7.79 -0.25 -1.75
N LEU A 65 6.62 -0.18 -1.10
CA LEU A 65 5.46 -0.99 -1.45
C LEU A 65 4.92 -0.59 -2.83
N GLY A 66 4.83 0.72 -3.12
CA GLY A 66 4.42 1.24 -4.43
C GLY A 66 5.33 0.77 -5.56
N ALA A 67 6.65 0.79 -5.35
CA ALA A 67 7.63 0.28 -6.33
C ALA A 67 7.41 -1.22 -6.62
N ARG A 68 7.12 -2.03 -5.60
CA ARG A 68 6.79 -3.46 -5.77
C ARG A 68 5.51 -3.67 -6.57
N VAL A 69 4.46 -2.90 -6.27
CA VAL A 69 3.19 -2.94 -7.03
C VAL A 69 3.43 -2.59 -8.50
N GLY A 70 4.19 -1.53 -8.77
CA GLY A 70 4.56 -1.12 -10.14
C GLY A 70 5.32 -2.22 -10.90
N ALA A 71 6.28 -2.88 -10.25
CA ALA A 71 7.02 -3.99 -10.86
C ALA A 71 6.10 -5.18 -11.23
N LEU A 72 5.12 -5.50 -10.38
CA LEU A 72 4.14 -6.56 -10.66
C LEU A 72 3.16 -6.17 -11.77
N GLN A 73 2.76 -4.90 -11.83
CA GLN A 73 1.90 -4.36 -12.88
C GLN A 73 2.55 -4.52 -14.26
N VAL A 74 3.83 -4.14 -14.40
CA VAL A 74 4.57 -4.25 -15.68
C VAL A 74 4.60 -5.69 -16.19
N GLY A 75 4.75 -6.65 -15.29
CA GLY A 75 4.74 -8.06 -15.68
C GLY A 75 3.35 -8.61 -16.01
N CYS A 76 2.25 -7.94 -15.66
CA CYS A 76 0.90 -8.55 -15.67
C CYS A 76 0.45 -8.92 -17.09
N CYS A 77 0.17 -10.20 -17.31
CA CYS A 77 -0.26 -10.73 -18.61
C CYS A 77 -1.76 -10.54 -18.89
N ALA A 78 -2.52 -9.95 -17.96
CA ALA A 78 -3.98 -9.87 -18.01
C ALA A 78 -4.45 -8.40 -17.86
N PRO A 79 -4.91 -7.76 -18.96
CA PRO A 79 -5.30 -6.34 -18.97
C PRO A 79 -6.47 -6.00 -18.04
N ASP A 80 -7.39 -6.94 -17.83
CA ASP A 80 -8.56 -6.81 -16.96
C ASP A 80 -8.20 -6.66 -15.47
N ARG A 81 -6.95 -6.93 -15.10
CA ARG A 81 -6.41 -6.79 -13.74
C ARG A 81 -5.67 -5.47 -13.50
N LEU A 82 -5.33 -4.73 -14.57
CA LEU A 82 -4.66 -3.42 -14.46
C LEU A 82 -5.42 -2.42 -13.58
N PRO A 83 -6.77 -2.35 -13.59
CA PRO A 83 -7.51 -1.47 -12.69
C PRO A 83 -7.26 -1.75 -11.20
N LEU A 84 -6.98 -3.01 -10.82
CA LEU A 84 -6.68 -3.36 -9.43
C LEU A 84 -5.30 -2.82 -9.01
N TYR A 85 -4.28 -2.92 -9.88
CA TYR A 85 -2.97 -2.30 -9.63
C TYR A 85 -3.08 -0.78 -9.51
N ALA A 86 -3.83 -0.14 -10.41
CA ALA A 86 -4.07 1.30 -10.36
C ALA A 86 -4.74 1.70 -9.04
N ARG A 87 -5.79 0.97 -8.61
CA ARG A 87 -6.47 1.19 -7.33
C ARG A 87 -5.50 1.10 -6.15
N ILE A 88 -4.61 0.10 -6.13
CA ILE A 88 -3.60 -0.03 -5.06
C ILE A 88 -2.67 1.19 -5.07
N LEU A 89 -2.10 1.57 -6.23
CA LEU A 89 -1.19 2.70 -6.36
C LEU A 89 -1.82 4.04 -5.95
N GLU A 90 -3.08 4.27 -6.32
CA GLU A 90 -3.83 5.47 -5.92
C GLU A 90 -4.04 5.53 -4.41
N ARG A 91 -4.31 4.39 -3.77
CA ARG A 91 -4.46 4.31 -2.31
C ARG A 91 -3.14 4.54 -1.60
N LEU A 92 -2.05 3.94 -2.05
CA LEU A 92 -0.70 4.19 -1.52
C LEU A 92 -0.33 5.68 -1.63
N THR A 93 -0.55 6.29 -2.79
CA THR A 93 -0.30 7.73 -3.02
C THR A 93 -1.16 8.61 -2.09
N SER A 94 -2.41 8.24 -1.88
CA SER A 94 -3.30 8.98 -0.98
C SER A 94 -2.85 8.89 0.47
N MET A 95 -2.45 7.71 0.94
CA MET A 95 -1.87 7.52 2.27
C MET A 95 -0.57 8.30 2.45
N GLN A 96 0.30 8.30 1.44
CA GLN A 96 1.54 9.06 1.48
C GLN A 96 1.28 10.56 1.66
N ARG A 97 0.32 11.12 0.91
CA ARG A 97 -0.08 12.53 1.06
C ARG A 97 -0.62 12.83 2.46
N LEU A 98 -1.48 11.96 2.99
CA LEU A 98 -2.07 12.13 4.32
C LEU A 98 -1.01 12.04 5.43
N ALA A 99 -0.09 11.07 5.34
CA ALA A 99 1.00 10.90 6.28
C ALA A 99 2.01 12.06 6.21
N SER A 100 2.25 12.61 5.02
CA SER A 100 3.14 13.76 4.84
C SER A 100 2.50 15.09 5.26
N SER A 101 1.21 15.33 5.00
CA SER A 101 0.55 16.59 5.37
C SER A 101 0.40 16.78 6.88
N ALA A 102 0.48 15.70 7.66
CA ALA A 102 0.49 15.79 9.13
C ALA A 102 1.79 16.42 9.68
N ARG A 103 2.84 16.60 8.87
CA ARG A 103 4.04 17.37 9.26
C ARG A 103 3.78 18.88 9.32
N ASP A 104 2.94 19.39 8.43
CA ASP A 104 2.79 20.84 8.24
C ASP A 104 1.95 21.50 9.34
N ALA A 105 1.08 20.74 10.01
CA ALA A 105 0.22 21.22 11.07
C ALA A 105 0.91 21.40 12.44
N ASP A 106 2.11 20.81 12.62
CA ASP A 106 2.86 20.83 13.89
C ASP A 106 4.04 21.85 13.87
N SER A 107 4.17 22.60 12.77
CA SER A 107 5.19 23.64 12.57
C SER A 107 4.61 25.07 12.56
N SER A 108 3.37 25.26 13.05
CA SER A 108 2.68 26.57 13.12
C SER A 108 2.26 26.93 14.54
#